data_AF-A0A1M7FC44-F1
#
_entry.id   AF-A0A1M7FC44-F1
#
_cell.length_a   1.000
_cell.length_b   1.000
_cell.length_c   1.000
_cell.angle_alpha   90.00
_cell.angle_beta   90.00
_cell.angle_gamma   90.00
#
_symmetry.space_group_name_H-M   'P 1'
#
loop_
_entity.id
_entity.type
_entity.pdbx_description
1 polymer ?
#
loop_
_entity_poly.entity_id
_entity_poly.type
_entity_poly.pdbx_seq_one_letter_code
_entity_poly.pdbx_strand_id
1 'polypeptide(L)'
;METQPQKNLNNVSFSVNAEKQTIDLTVIPHGETTPISFHINYKLTERNGETEISVQNAASDRIWVNEILKIVLEKYNSEYKIPQNIAEIVKMFLK
;
A
#
# COMPACT_ATOMS: atom_id res chain seq x y z
N MET A 1 26.16 -0.41 28.33
CA MET A 1 25.83 -1.12 27.07
C MET A 1 24.32 -1.10 26.97
N GLU A 2 23.76 -0.16 26.22
CA GLU A 2 22.32 -0.10 26.00
C GLU A 2 21.99 -1.07 24.86
N THR A 3 21.28 -2.14 25.19
CA THR A 3 20.72 -3.05 24.20
C THR A 3 19.64 -2.30 23.44
N GLN A 4 19.92 -1.94 22.17
CA GLN A 4 18.88 -1.47 21.27
C GLN A 4 17.78 -2.55 21.18
N PRO A 5 16.49 -2.22 21.39
CA PRO A 5 15.44 -3.21 21.20
C PRO A 5 15.45 -3.62 19.73
N GLN A 6 15.67 -4.91 19.48
CA GLN A 6 15.39 -5.52 18.18
C GLN A 6 13.93 -5.20 17.84
N LYS A 7 13.73 -4.22 16.96
CA LYS A 7 12.42 -3.82 16.49
C LYS A 7 11.91 -4.94 15.59
N ASN A 8 11.11 -5.85 16.15
CA ASN A 8 10.48 -6.93 15.42
C ASN A 8 9.77 -6.35 14.18
N LEU A 9 10.22 -6.75 12.99
CA LEU A 9 9.56 -6.45 11.71
C LEU A 9 8.22 -7.20 11.55
N ASN A 10 7.77 -7.92 12.58
CA ASN A 10 6.56 -8.74 12.58
C ASN A 10 5.25 -7.92 12.67
N ASN A 11 5.33 -6.59 12.68
CA ASN A 11 4.17 -5.72 12.83
C ASN A 11 3.52 -5.35 11.49
N VAL A 12 4.07 -5.81 10.35
CA VAL A 12 3.51 -5.53 9.03
C VAL A 12 3.52 -6.81 8.18
N SER A 13 2.37 -7.15 7.62
CA SER A 13 2.21 -8.15 6.56
C SER A 13 1.65 -7.48 5.32
N PHE A 14 2.16 -7.85 4.14
CA PHE A 14 1.79 -7.22 2.87
C PHE A 14 1.75 -8.27 1.76
N SER A 15 0.69 -8.23 0.97
CA SER A 15 0.47 -9.10 -0.19
C SER A 15 -0.03 -8.27 -1.36
N VAL A 16 0.48 -8.58 -2.56
CA VAL A 16 0.08 -7.91 -3.81
C VAL A 16 -0.50 -8.94 -4.75
N ASN A 17 -1.69 -8.66 -5.28
CA ASN A 17 -2.24 -9.37 -6.42
C ASN A 17 -2.17 -8.45 -7.64
N ALA A 18 -1.17 -8.68 -8.49
CA ALA A 18 -0.93 -7.87 -9.68
C ALA A 18 -2.06 -8.01 -10.72
N GLU A 19 -2.58 -9.23 -10.91
CA GLU A 19 -3.67 -9.51 -11.85
C GLU A 19 -4.96 -8.76 -11.49
N LYS A 20 -5.31 -8.76 -10.20
CA LYS A 20 -6.51 -8.07 -9.68
C LYS A 20 -6.26 -6.60 -9.32
N GLN A 21 -5.00 -6.17 -9.38
CA GLN A 21 -4.55 -4.84 -8.97
C GLN A 21 -5.01 -4.50 -7.53
N THR A 22 -4.79 -5.45 -6.62
CA THR A 22 -5.13 -5.30 -5.20
C THR A 22 -3.91 -5.47 -4.31
N ILE A 23 -3.92 -4.77 -3.18
CA ILE A 23 -2.95 -4.89 -2.11
C ILE A 23 -3.72 -5.20 -0.82
N ASP A 24 -3.29 -6.24 -0.12
CA ASP A 24 -3.73 -6.53 1.23
C ASP A 24 -2.59 -6.20 2.19
N LEU A 25 -2.86 -5.36 3.19
CA LEU A 25 -1.89 -4.92 4.18
C LEU A 25 -2.48 -5.15 5.57
N THR A 26 -1.67 -5.70 6.48
CA THR A 26 -2.03 -5.82 7.89
C THR A 26 -0.94 -5.18 8.72
N VAL A 27 -1.30 -4.24 9.59
CA VAL A 27 -0.36 -3.53 10.45
C VAL A 27 -0.79 -3.70 11.91
N ILE A 28 0.17 -3.89 12.81
CA ILE A 28 -0.02 -3.80 14.26
C ILE A 28 0.62 -2.49 14.72
N PRO A 29 -0.18 -1.40 14.88
CA PRO A 29 0.34 -0.13 15.35
C PRO A 29 0.96 -0.26 16.75
N HIS A 30 1.91 0.62 17.05
CA HIS A 30 2.51 0.65 18.37
C HIS A 30 1.45 1.02 19.43
N GLY A 31 1.34 0.21 20.48
CA GLY A 31 0.34 0.38 21.54
C GLY A 31 -0.99 -0.31 21.29
N GLU A 32 -1.19 -0.91 20.10
CA GLU A 32 -2.35 -1.73 19.79
C GLU A 32 -2.03 -3.21 19.99
N THR A 33 -2.99 -3.95 20.53
CA THR A 33 -2.90 -5.41 20.68
C THR A 33 -3.52 -6.17 19.52
N THR A 34 -4.27 -5.46 18.67
CA THR A 34 -5.01 -6.04 17.55
C THR A 34 -4.56 -5.40 16.24
N PRO A 35 -4.28 -6.20 15.20
CA PRO A 35 -3.93 -5.66 13.90
C PRO A 35 -5.08 -4.84 13.28
N ILE A 36 -4.71 -4.00 12.34
CA ILE A 36 -5.60 -3.30 11.43
C ILE A 36 -5.32 -3.83 10.03
N SER A 37 -6.37 -4.30 9.37
CA SER A 37 -6.30 -4.81 8.01
C SER A 37 -6.75 -3.74 7.04
N PHE A 38 -6.11 -3.68 5.89
CA PHE A 38 -6.38 -2.77 4.79
C PHE A 38 -6.49 -3.55 3.50
N HIS A 39 -7.50 -3.21 2.70
CA HIS A 39 -7.66 -3.67 1.33
C HIS A 39 -7.60 -2.45 0.41
N ILE A 40 -6.62 -2.45 -0.50
CA ILE A 40 -6.31 -1.31 -1.35
C ILE A 40 -6.45 -1.76 -2.81
N ASN A 41 -7.27 -1.06 -3.57
CA ASN A 41 -7.36 -1.21 -5.02
C ASN A 41 -6.48 -0.14 -5.65
N TYR A 42 -5.54 -0.56 -6.48
CA TYR A 42 -4.68 0.35 -7.24
C TYR A 42 -4.92 0.18 -8.73
N LYS A 43 -4.40 1.13 -9.50
CA LYS A 43 -4.35 1.04 -10.95
C LYS A 43 -2.97 1.41 -11.44
N LEU A 44 -2.45 0.59 -12.35
CA LEU A 44 -1.24 0.92 -13.10
C LEU A 44 -1.64 1.56 -14.43
N THR A 45 -1.05 2.71 -14.72
CA THR A 45 -1.28 3.46 -15.96
C THR A 45 0.04 3.80 -16.63
N GLU A 46 0.04 3.75 -17.96
CA GLU A 46 1.16 4.26 -18.75
C GLU A 46 0.79 5.62 -19.32
N ARG A 47 1.64 6.63 -19.06
CA ARG A 47 1.44 7.97 -19.58
C ARG A 47 2.80 8.53 -19.99
N ASN A 48 2.92 8.97 -21.25
CA ASN A 48 4.16 9.54 -21.80
C ASN A 48 5.41 8.64 -21.65
N GLY A 49 5.24 7.31 -21.68
CA GLY A 49 6.32 6.35 -21.50
C GLY A 49 6.70 6.07 -20.04
N GLU A 50 6.06 6.73 -19.09
CA GLU A 50 6.22 6.49 -17.65
C GLU A 50 5.12 5.55 -17.15
N THR A 51 5.47 4.72 -16.15
CA THR A 51 4.50 3.86 -15.46
C THR A 51 4.15 4.47 -14.12
N GLU A 52 2.87 4.69 -13.89
CA GLU A 52 2.33 5.32 -12.68
C GLU A 52 1.44 4.33 -11.95
N ILE A 53 1.50 4.31 -10.63
CA ILE A 53 0.55 3.62 -9.76
C ILE A 53 -0.35 4.65 -9.09
N SER A 54 -1.66 4.43 -9.16
CA SER A 54 -2.67 5.27 -8.52
C SER A 54 -3.52 4.44 -7.57
N VAL A 55 -3.69 4.89 -6.32
CA VAL A 55 -4.66 4.27 -5.42
C VAL A 55 -6.06 4.74 -5.80
N GLN A 56 -6.94 3.80 -6.13
CA GLN A 56 -8.31 4.07 -6.54
C GLN A 56 -9.26 4.05 -5.35
N ASN A 57 -9.07 3.09 -4.44
CA ASN A 57 -9.84 2.94 -3.23
C ASN A 57 -8.99 2.26 -2.16
N ALA A 58 -9.28 2.54 -0.90
CA ALA A 58 -8.72 1.84 0.24
C ALA A 58 -9.79 1.70 1.32
N ALA A 59 -9.90 0.50 1.89
CA ALA A 59 -10.78 0.20 2.99
C ALA A 59 -10.01 -0.50 4.11
N SER A 60 -10.51 -0.37 5.33
CA SER A 60 -10.00 -0.98 6.54
C SER A 60 -11.12 -1.67 7.32
N ASP A 61 -10.74 -2.69 8.09
CA ASP A 61 -11.61 -3.35 9.06
C ASP A 61 -12.04 -2.44 10.23
N ARG A 62 -11.40 -1.27 10.41
CA ARG A 62 -11.78 -0.26 11.39
C ARG A 62 -12.53 0.90 10.75
N ILE A 63 -13.76 1.14 11.23
CA ILE A 63 -14.64 2.21 10.71
C ILE A 63 -13.97 3.59 10.80
N TRP A 64 -13.39 3.94 11.95
CA TRP A 64 -12.75 5.25 12.12
C TRP A 64 -11.52 5.45 11.23
N VAL A 65 -10.84 4.37 10.82
CA VAL A 65 -9.72 4.43 9.88
C VAL A 65 -10.22 4.71 8.47
N ASN A 66 -11.39 4.20 8.08
CA ASN A 66 -11.99 4.48 6.78
C ASN A 66 -12.27 5.98 6.57
N GLU A 67 -12.69 6.69 7.63
CA GLU A 67 -12.86 8.15 7.58
C GLU A 67 -11.54 8.87 7.29
N ILE A 68 -10.43 8.42 7.90
CA ILE A 68 -9.10 8.97 7.64
C ILE A 68 -8.65 8.66 6.22
N LEU A 69 -8.83 7.42 5.76
CA LEU A 69 -8.45 7.00 4.40
C LEU A 69 -9.17 7.83 3.35
N LYS A 70 -10.46 8.11 3.55
CA LYS A 70 -11.22 8.98 2.65
C LYS A 70 -10.62 10.38 2.54
N ILE A 71 -10.32 11.02 3.68
CA ILE A 71 -9.69 12.34 3.71
C ILE A 71 -8.32 12.32 3.02
N VAL A 72 -7.53 11.27 3.26
CA VAL A 72 -6.20 11.13 2.67
C VAL A 72 -6.29 10.95 1.15
N LEU A 73 -7.15 10.06 0.66
CA LEU A 73 -7.31 9.82 -0.78
C LEU A 73 -7.89 11.04 -1.51
N GLU A 74 -8.77 11.82 -0.88
CA GLU A 74 -9.29 13.06 -1.46
C GLU A 74 -8.24 14.19 -1.48
N LYS A 75 -7.39 14.27 -0.45
CA LYS A 75 -6.41 15.34 -0.31
C LYS A 75 -5.13 15.11 -1.09
N TYR A 76 -4.68 13.86 -1.18
CA TYR A 76 -3.44 13.49 -1.84
C TYR A 76 -3.77 12.84 -3.18
N ASN A 77 -3.29 13.44 -4.26
CA ASN A 77 -3.29 12.76 -5.55
C ASN A 77 -2.40 11.52 -5.40
N SER A 78 -3.03 10.36 -5.25
CA SER A 78 -2.38 9.11 -4.85
C SER A 78 -1.64 8.45 -6.01
N GLU A 79 -1.10 9.27 -6.91
CA GLU A 79 -0.33 8.91 -8.08
C GLU A 79 1.16 8.94 -7.71
N TYR A 80 1.79 7.78 -7.84
CA TYR A 80 3.23 7.62 -7.65
C TYR A 80 3.85 7.13 -8.95
N LYS A 81 4.89 7.84 -9.40
CA LYS A 81 5.66 7.45 -10.59
C LYS A 81 6.63 6.32 -10.21
N ILE A 82 6.49 5.17 -10.87
CA ILE A 82 7.40 4.05 -10.66
C ILE A 82 8.70 4.36 -11.39
N PRO A 83 9.87 4.29 -10.71
CA PRO A 83 11.17 4.43 -11.36
C PRO A 83 11.30 3.47 -12.55
N GLN A 84 11.77 3.99 -13.69
CA GLN A 84 11.71 3.25 -14.96
C GLN A 84 12.49 1.93 -14.94
N ASN A 85 13.58 1.86 -14.19
CA ASN A 85 14.38 0.65 -13.99
C ASN A 85 13.61 -0.48 -13.25
N ILE A 86 12.52 -0.15 -12.56
CA ILE A 86 11.64 -1.09 -11.86
C ILE A 86 10.34 -1.30 -12.66
N ALA A 87 9.90 -0.29 -13.40
CA ALA A 87 8.67 -0.34 -14.20
C ALA A 87 8.64 -1.52 -15.19
N GLU A 88 9.76 -1.81 -15.87
CA GLU A 88 9.83 -2.95 -16.80
C GLU A 88 9.59 -4.29 -16.11
N ILE A 89 10.11 -4.45 -14.89
CA ILE A 89 9.93 -5.66 -14.08
C ILE A 89 8.45 -5.79 -13.68
N VAL A 90 7.83 -4.71 -13.21
CA VAL A 90 6.41 -4.69 -12.82
C VAL A 90 5.51 -5.11 -13.99
N LYS A 91 5.82 -4.65 -15.21
CA LYS A 91 5.07 -5.03 -16.42
C LYS A 91 5.14 -6.51 -16.75
N MET A 92 6.21 -7.21 -16.38
CA MET A 92 6.33 -8.66 -16.62
C MET A 92 5.36 -9.48 -15.77
N PHE A 93 4.94 -8.99 -14.62
CA PHE A 93 4.03 -9.67 -13.69
C PHE A 93 2.55 -9.33 -13.91
N LEU A 94 2.24 -8.49 -14.89
CA LEU A 94 0.88 -8.08 -15.25
C LEU A 94 0.36 -8.74 -16.53
N LYS A 95 1.13 -9.67 -17.11
CA LYS A 95 0.79 -10.40 -18.34
C LYS A 95 0.11 -11.73 -18.05
#